data_AF-A0A2D7PEU0-F1
#
_entry.id   AF-A0A2D7PEU0-F1
#
_cell.length_a   1.000
_cell.length_b   1.000
_cell.length_c   1.000
_cell.angle_alpha   90.00
_cell.angle_beta   90.00
_cell.angle_gamma   90.00
#
_symmetry.space_group_name_H-M   'P 1'
#
loop_
_entity.id
_entity.type
_entity.pdbx_description
1 polymer ?
#
loop_
_entity_poly.entity_id
_entity_poly.type
_entity_poly.pdbx_seq_one_letter_code
_entity_poly.pdbx_strand_id
1 'polypeptide(L)'
;MKFFLVLIFAFLISSISNAKNHDKTITKKEFLDKNLKVLEARFDAVDENKDGKITPAERKKFAEKINKQRLALLKKIDTNNDGKISKAEEKAYREKMKKKPK
;
A
#
# COMPACT_ATOMS: atom_id res chain seq x y z
N MET A 1 18.88 -10.94 8.87
CA MET A 1 18.25 -10.42 7.63
C MET A 1 16.82 -10.98 7.48
N LYS A 2 15.85 -10.55 8.31
CA LYS A 2 14.48 -11.14 8.35
C LYS A 2 13.36 -10.08 8.54
N PHE A 3 13.41 -8.96 7.81
CA PHE A 3 12.36 -7.92 7.90
C PHE A 3 11.76 -7.47 6.56
N PHE A 4 12.10 -8.11 5.43
CA PHE A 4 11.59 -7.70 4.12
C PHE A 4 10.18 -8.20 3.77
N LEU A 5 9.53 -9.01 4.63
CA LEU A 5 8.19 -9.56 4.35
C LEU A 5 7.03 -8.75 4.97
N VAL A 6 7.31 -7.81 5.89
CA VAL A 6 6.26 -7.18 6.72
C VAL A 6 5.51 -6.05 5.99
N LEU A 7 6.03 -5.53 4.87
CA LEU A 7 5.37 -4.47 4.10
C LEU A 7 4.27 -4.97 3.15
N ILE A 8 4.28 -6.24 2.75
CA ILE A 8 3.19 -6.84 1.96
C ILE A 8 1.94 -7.02 2.84
N PHE A 9 2.14 -7.24 4.14
CA PHE A 9 1.06 -7.45 5.11
C PHE A 9 0.36 -6.15 5.54
N ALA A 10 1.08 -5.03 5.59
CA ALA A 10 0.52 -3.74 6.03
C ALA A 10 -0.50 -3.12 5.07
N PHE A 11 -0.54 -3.55 3.80
CA PHE A 11 -1.53 -3.07 2.82
C PHE A 11 -2.73 -4.02 2.64
N LEU A 12 -2.69 -5.23 3.21
CA LEU A 12 -3.79 -6.20 3.11
C LEU A 12 -5.01 -5.81 3.97
N ILE A 13 -4.84 -4.96 4.99
CA ILE A 13 -5.93 -4.63 5.93
C ILE A 13 -6.77 -3.42 5.46
N SER A 14 -6.31 -2.63 4.48
CA SER A 14 -6.98 -1.38 4.10
C SER A 14 -7.95 -1.45 2.92
N SER A 15 -8.21 -2.62 2.32
CA SER A 15 -9.14 -2.75 1.18
C SER A 15 -10.36 -3.65 1.44
N ILE A 16 -10.73 -3.90 2.69
CA ILE A 16 -11.98 -4.62 3.02
C ILE A 16 -13.24 -3.74 2.79
N SER A 17 -13.11 -2.47 2.39
CA SER A 17 -14.26 -1.57 2.18
C SER A 17 -14.43 -1.16 0.72
N ASN A 18 -14.86 -2.10 -0.13
CA ASN A 18 -15.68 -1.77 -1.29
C ASN A 18 -16.79 -2.81 -1.39
N ALA A 19 -17.95 -2.44 -0.84
CA ALA A 19 -19.13 -3.25 -0.78
C ALA A 19 -19.68 -3.50 -2.19
N LYS A 20 -19.56 -4.75 -2.64
CA LYS A 20 -20.60 -5.42 -3.42
C LYS A 20 -20.74 -6.88 -3.01
N ASN A 21 -20.70 -7.15 -1.71
CA ASN A 21 -21.08 -8.43 -1.14
C ASN A 21 -21.99 -8.09 0.05
N HIS A 22 -23.31 -8.11 -0.15
CA HIS A 22 -24.32 -8.05 0.92
C HIS A 22 -24.43 -9.41 1.66
N ASP A 23 -23.31 -10.15 1.71
CA ASP A 23 -23.13 -11.45 2.33
C ASP A 23 -21.93 -11.31 3.26
N LYS A 24 -22.12 -11.63 4.54
CA LYS A 24 -21.12 -11.54 5.62
C LYS A 24 -20.02 -12.59 5.50
N THR A 25 -19.97 -13.35 4.41
CA THR A 25 -18.98 -14.39 4.14
C THR A 25 -18.32 -14.18 2.78
N ILE A 26 -17.03 -14.51 2.70
CA ILE A 26 -16.28 -14.57 1.45
C ILE A 26 -15.88 -16.03 1.22
N THR A 27 -16.03 -16.53 0.00
CA THR A 27 -15.54 -17.87 -0.32
C THR A 27 -14.02 -17.87 -0.51
N LYS A 28 -13.38 -19.03 -0.33
CA LYS A 28 -11.94 -19.19 -0.61
C LYS A 28 -11.59 -18.77 -2.05
N LYS A 29 -12.47 -19.10 -3.01
CA LYS A 29 -12.28 -18.73 -4.41
C LYS A 29 -12.31 -17.22 -4.61
N GLU A 30 -13.31 -16.53 -4.07
CA GLU A 30 -13.38 -15.07 -4.17
C GLU A 30 -12.19 -14.37 -3.49
N PHE A 31 -11.72 -14.89 -2.36
CA PHE A 31 -10.52 -14.36 -1.69
C PHE A 31 -9.28 -14.51 -2.57
N LEU A 32 -9.07 -15.69 -3.16
CA LEU A 32 -7.95 -15.95 -4.06
C LEU A 32 -8.04 -15.10 -5.33
N ASP A 33 -9.20 -15.03 -5.98
CA ASP A 33 -9.40 -14.25 -7.20
C ASP A 33 -9.17 -12.75 -6.96
N LYS A 34 -9.67 -12.21 -5.82
CA LYS A 34 -9.43 -10.82 -5.44
C LYS A 34 -7.95 -10.56 -5.18
N ASN A 35 -7.26 -11.47 -4.47
CA ASN A 35 -5.84 -11.32 -4.22
C ASN A 35 -4.99 -11.47 -5.47
N LEU A 36 -5.38 -12.35 -6.40
CA LEU A 36 -4.66 -12.58 -7.65
C LEU A 36 -4.65 -11.30 -8.50
N LYS A 37 -5.81 -10.66 -8.70
CA LYS A 37 -5.90 -9.39 -9.44
C LYS A 37 -5.05 -8.28 -8.82
N VAL A 38 -5.02 -8.22 -7.49
CA VAL A 38 -4.16 -7.26 -6.77
C VAL A 38 -2.68 -7.59 -6.96
N LEU A 39 -2.33 -8.88 -7.03
CA LEU A 39 -0.96 -9.34 -7.24
C LEU A 39 -0.49 -9.05 -8.66
N GLU A 40 -1.33 -9.28 -9.67
CA GLU A 40 -1.08 -8.92 -11.08
C GLU A 40 -0.83 -7.42 -11.21
N ALA A 41 -1.74 -6.58 -10.70
CA ALA A 41 -1.58 -5.14 -10.75
C ALA A 41 -0.30 -4.64 -10.05
N ARG A 42 0.15 -5.34 -9.00
CA ARG A 42 1.42 -5.04 -8.33
C ARG A 42 2.62 -5.50 -9.15
N PHE A 43 2.52 -6.65 -9.78
CA PHE A 43 3.56 -7.15 -10.67
C PHE A 43 3.78 -6.18 -11.83
N ASP A 44 2.70 -5.80 -12.52
CA ASP A 44 2.72 -4.83 -13.62
C ASP A 44 3.23 -3.44 -13.20
N ALA A 45 3.09 -3.07 -11.92
CA ALA A 45 3.62 -1.82 -11.40
C ALA A 45 5.14 -1.84 -11.19
N VAL A 46 5.74 -3.03 -11.13
CA VAL A 46 7.19 -3.24 -10.96
C VAL A 46 7.85 -3.60 -12.28
N ASP A 47 7.22 -4.46 -13.07
CA ASP A 47 7.63 -4.86 -14.42
C ASP A 47 7.40 -3.70 -15.40
N GLU A 48 8.41 -2.82 -15.51
CA GLU A 48 8.32 -1.57 -16.28
C GLU A 48 8.32 -1.85 -17.78
N ASN A 49 9.06 -2.89 -18.22
CA ASN A 49 9.17 -3.25 -19.62
C ASN A 49 8.10 -4.26 -20.08
N LYS A 50 7.30 -4.81 -19.15
CA LYS A 50 6.22 -5.78 -19.40
C LYS A 50 6.71 -7.07 -20.05
N ASP A 51 7.91 -7.51 -19.69
CA ASP A 51 8.49 -8.74 -20.22
C ASP A 51 8.10 -9.99 -19.40
N GLY A 52 7.29 -9.81 -18.36
CA GLY A 52 6.82 -10.87 -17.48
C GLY A 52 7.85 -11.27 -16.42
N LYS A 53 8.92 -10.48 -16.23
CA LYS A 53 9.97 -10.71 -15.24
C LYS A 53 10.23 -9.44 -14.45
N ILE A 54 10.72 -9.61 -13.22
CA ILE A 54 11.17 -8.49 -12.40
C ILE A 54 12.68 -8.61 -12.26
N THR A 55 13.40 -7.71 -12.92
CA THR A 55 14.84 -7.62 -12.81
C THR A 55 15.27 -6.94 -11.50
N PRO A 56 16.53 -7.12 -11.05
CA PRO A 56 17.07 -6.37 -9.93
C PRO A 56 17.02 -4.85 -10.14
N ALA A 57 17.19 -4.40 -11.38
CA ALA A 57 17.13 -2.98 -11.74
C ALA A 57 15.72 -2.40 -11.55
N GLU A 58 14.70 -3.08 -12.06
CA GLU A 58 13.29 -2.67 -11.89
C GLU A 58 12.87 -2.68 -10.43
N ARG A 59 13.28 -3.72 -9.68
CA ARG A 59 13.05 -3.76 -8.23
C ARG A 59 13.66 -2.57 -7.52
N LYS A 60 14.90 -2.19 -7.88
CA LYS A 60 15.59 -1.03 -7.29
C LYS A 60 14.87 0.26 -7.61
N LYS A 61 14.51 0.49 -8.88
CA LYS A 61 13.73 1.67 -9.30
C LYS A 61 12.40 1.77 -8.56
N PHE A 62 11.68 0.65 -8.46
CA PHE A 62 10.42 0.60 -7.73
C PHE A 62 10.62 0.92 -6.25
N ALA A 63 11.64 0.36 -5.60
CA ALA A 63 11.96 0.65 -4.21
C ALA A 63 12.30 2.14 -3.99
N GLU A 64 13.07 2.76 -4.89
CA GLU A 64 13.38 4.18 -4.84
C GLU A 64 12.11 5.04 -4.98
N LYS A 65 11.20 4.68 -5.90
CA LYS A 65 9.90 5.34 -6.07
C LYS A 65 9.05 5.27 -4.81
N ILE A 66 8.94 4.08 -4.21
CA ILE A 66 8.19 3.89 -2.96
C ILE A 66 8.84 4.66 -1.80
N ASN A 67 10.16 4.64 -1.69
CA ASN A 67 10.87 5.40 -0.66
C ASN A 67 10.62 6.91 -0.81
N LYS A 68 10.69 7.45 -2.03
CA LYS A 68 10.39 8.87 -2.29
C LYS A 68 8.95 9.24 -1.91
N GLN A 69 7.98 8.39 -2.27
CA GLN A 69 6.58 8.59 -1.89
C GLN A 69 6.39 8.53 -0.37
N ARG A 70 7.05 7.57 0.29
CA ARG A 70 7.01 7.42 1.75
C ARG A 70 7.60 8.65 2.43
N LEU A 71 8.76 9.12 2.00
CA LEU A 71 9.38 10.34 2.56
C LEU A 71 8.48 11.57 2.37
N ALA A 72 7.86 11.71 1.19
CA ALA A 72 6.92 12.79 0.94
C ALA A 72 5.66 12.69 1.81
N LEU A 73 5.20 11.47 2.11
CA LEU A 73 4.07 11.25 3.02
C LEU A 73 4.47 11.52 4.47
N LEU A 74 5.64 11.06 4.92
CA LEU A 74 6.15 11.33 6.26
C LEU A 74 6.22 12.83 6.51
N LYS A 75 6.79 13.63 5.60
CA LYS A 75 6.81 15.10 5.69
C LYS A 75 5.42 15.76 5.77
N LYS A 76 4.37 15.09 5.30
CA LYS A 76 2.99 15.60 5.39
C LYS A 76 2.32 15.24 6.72
N ILE A 77 2.77 14.18 7.37
CA ILE A 77 2.19 13.65 8.62
C ILE A 77 2.97 14.16 9.82
N ASP A 78 4.30 14.03 9.79
CA ASP A 78 5.24 14.53 10.79
C ASP A 78 5.30 16.05 10.67
N THR A 79 4.42 16.70 11.42
CA THR A 79 4.23 18.15 11.39
C THR A 79 5.21 18.86 12.33
N ASN A 80 5.65 18.18 13.38
CA ASN A 80 6.63 18.72 14.31
C ASN A 80 8.09 18.45 13.88
N ASN A 81 8.31 17.68 12.80
CA ASN A 81 9.61 17.32 12.24
C ASN A 81 10.52 16.60 13.25
N ASP A 82 9.94 15.83 14.18
CA ASP A 82 10.71 15.07 15.17
C ASP A 82 11.20 13.72 14.63
N GLY A 83 10.87 13.39 13.37
CA GLY A 83 11.25 12.17 12.68
C GLY A 83 10.40 10.96 13.08
N LYS A 84 9.37 11.14 13.90
CA LYS A 84 8.42 10.13 14.34
C LYS A 84 7.01 10.56 13.93
N ILE A 85 6.08 9.61 13.92
CA ILE A 85 4.65 9.92 13.77
C ILE A 85 4.02 9.67 15.13
N SER A 86 3.60 10.74 15.77
CA SER A 86 2.82 10.65 17.00
C SER A 86 1.36 10.25 16.72
N LYS A 87 0.65 9.74 17.73
CA LYS A 87 -0.79 9.44 17.63
C LYS A 87 -1.63 10.68 17.27
N ALA A 88 -1.20 11.85 17.73
CA ALA A 88 -1.88 13.12 17.45
C ALA A 88 -1.76 13.50 15.97
N GLU A 89 -0.57 13.37 15.40
CA GLU A 89 -0.29 13.63 13.99
C GLU A 89 -0.97 12.64 13.06
N GLU A 90 -0.97 11.36 13.42
CA GLU A 90 -1.71 10.34 12.71
C GLU A 90 -3.22 10.65 12.69
N LYS A 91 -3.79 11.03 13.84
CA LYS A 91 -5.22 11.41 13.95
C LYS A 91 -5.52 12.65 13.09
N ALA A 92 -4.69 13.68 13.16
CA ALA A 92 -4.87 14.89 12.37
C ALA A 92 -4.82 14.61 10.86
N TYR A 93 -3.89 13.75 10.42
CA TYR A 93 -3.80 13.32 9.03
C TYR A 93 -5.03 12.51 8.60
N ARG A 94 -5.49 11.55 9.40
CA ARG A 94 -6.71 10.77 9.10
C ARG A 94 -7.95 11.65 8.97
N GLU A 95 -8.11 12.64 9.86
CA GLU A 95 -9.24 13.57 9.78
C GLU A 95 -9.19 14.45 8.53
N LYS A 96 -7.99 14.91 8.12
CA LYS A 96 -7.81 15.61 6.83
C LYS A 96 -8.19 14.72 5.63
N MET A 97 -7.84 13.44 5.67
CA MET A 97 -8.16 12.49 4.60
C MET A 97 -9.65 12.14 4.52
N LYS A 98 -10.36 12.08 5.65
CA LYS A 98 -11.82 11.87 5.67
C LYS A 98 -12.60 13.05 5.10
N LYS A 99 -12.11 14.28 5.29
CA LYS A 99 -12.79 15.51 4.86
C LYS A 99 -12.61 15.85 3.38
N LYS A 100 -11.75 15.13 2.66
CA LYS A 100 -11.57 15.34 1.22
C LYS A 100 -12.58 14.44 0.48
N PRO A 101 -13.66 14.97 -0.11
CA PRO A 101 -14.52 14.15 -0.96
C PRO A 101 -13.69 13.61 -2.13
N LYS A 102 -13.96 12.35 -2.50
CA LYS A 102 -13.32 11.68 -3.63
C LYS A 102 -13.56 12.43 -4.93
#